data_AF-A0A3N5M386-F1
#
_entry.id   AF-A0A3N5M386-F1
#
_cell.length_a   1.000
_cell.length_b   1.000
_cell.length_c   1.000
_cell.angle_alpha   90.00
_cell.angle_beta   90.00
_cell.angle_gamma   90.00
#
_symmetry.space_group_name_H-M   'P 1'
#
loop_
_entity.id
_entity.type
_entity.pdbx_description
1 polymer ?
#
loop_
_entity_poly.entity_id
_entity_poly.type
_entity_poly.pdbx_seq_one_letter_code
_entity_poly.pdbx_strand_id
1 'polypeptide(L)' 'MDHLVAFNLRDVVSMGFEARCVGPDGSRYLWHGESGLRVDTRTGFTSLVTDPTTLPESLWFPTRLGIAELDRIHGGEW' A
#
# COMPACT_ATOMS: atom_id res chain seq x y z
N MET A 1 8.79 -19.90 -4.93
CA MET A 1 8.77 -19.12 -3.67
C MET A 1 8.66 -17.69 -4.14
N ASP A 2 7.44 -17.17 -4.23
CA ASP A 2 7.21 -15.82 -4.76
C ASP A 2 7.87 -14.84 -3.81
N HIS A 3 8.97 -14.23 -4.24
CA HIS A 3 9.57 -13.12 -3.52
C HIS A 3 8.58 -11.96 -3.62
N LEU A 4 7.83 -11.71 -2.54
CA LEU A 4 6.99 -10.53 -2.45
C LEU A 4 7.90 -9.30 -2.55
N VAL A 5 7.85 -8.63 -3.70
CA VAL A 5 8.56 -7.36 -3.90
C VAL A 5 7.97 -6.34 -2.95
N ALA A 6 8.83 -5.69 -2.17
CA ALA A 6 8.46 -4.63 -1.24
C ALA A 6 8.81 -3.28 -1.85
N PHE A 7 7.95 -2.29 -1.61
CA PHE A 7 8.09 -0.91 -2.09
C PHE A 7 8.17 0.05 -0.92
N ASN A 8 8.86 1.18 -1.10
CA ASN A 8 8.79 2.28 -0.15
C ASN A 8 7.51 3.10 -0.38
N LEU A 9 7.16 3.97 0.58
CA LEU A 9 5.95 4.79 0.51
C LEU A 9 5.92 5.69 -0.74
N ARG A 10 7.08 6.27 -1.11
CA ARG A 10 7.18 7.16 -2.28
C ARG A 10 6.81 6.43 -3.57
N ASP A 11 7.26 5.21 -3.77
CA ASP A 11 6.96 4.42 -4.96
C ASP A 11 5.47 4.07 -5.01
N VAL A 12 4.89 3.64 -3.88
CA VAL A 12 3.45 3.34 -3.78
C VAL A 12 2.59 4.56 -4.13
N VAL A 13 2.89 5.72 -3.55
CA VAL A 13 2.12 6.95 -3.79
C VAL A 13 2.31 7.46 -5.21
N SER A 14 3.53 7.41 -5.75
CA SER A 14 3.81 7.92 -7.10
C SER A 14 3.29 7.03 -8.22
N MET A 15 3.29 5.72 -8.02
CA MET A 15 2.83 4.75 -9.02
C MET A 15 1.34 4.42 -8.88
N GLY A 16 0.75 4.63 -7.70
CA GLY A 16 -0.70 4.55 -7.48
C GLY A 16 -1.30 3.14 -7.47
N PHE A 17 -0.48 2.08 -7.47
CA PHE A 17 -0.97 0.70 -7.40
C PHE A 17 -1.49 0.34 -6.00
N GLU A 18 -2.38 -0.66 -5.92
CA GLU A 18 -2.93 -1.09 -4.64
C GLU A 18 -1.87 -1.81 -3.78
N ALA A 19 -1.53 -1.23 -2.64
CA ALA A 19 -0.57 -1.79 -1.72
C ALA A 19 -1.07 -1.73 -0.28
N ARG A 20 -0.49 -2.57 0.57
CA ARG A 20 -0.77 -2.59 2.01
C ARG A 20 0.51 -2.60 2.84
N CYS A 21 0.42 -2.06 4.05
CA CYS A 21 1.47 -2.20 5.04
C CYS A 21 0.88 -2.29 6.47
N VAL A 22 1.76 -2.51 7.43
CA VAL A 22 1.46 -2.34 8.86
C VAL A 22 2.33 -1.20 9.35
N GLY A 23 1.71 -0.17 9.93
CA GLY A 23 2.42 0.97 10.48
C GLY A 23 3.09 0.65 11.82
N PRO A 24 3.99 1.53 12.31
CA PRO A 24 4.65 1.36 13.61
C PRO A 24 3.68 1.32 14.81
N ASP A 25 2.48 1.88 14.64
CA ASP A 25 1.40 1.86 15.62
C ASP A 25 0.59 0.55 15.63
N GLY A 26 0.97 -0.41 14.77
CA GLY A 26 0.27 -1.68 14.59
C GLY A 26 -1.03 -1.57 13.78
N SER A 27 -1.36 -0.38 13.27
CA SER A 27 -2.50 -0.20 12.36
C SER A 27 -2.19 -0.77 10.99
N ARG A 28 -3.22 -1.27 10.31
CA ARG A 28 -3.10 -1.76 8.93
C ARG A 28 -3.50 -0.66 7.97
N TYR A 29 -2.75 -0.51 6.89
CA TYR A 29 -3.02 0.46 5.85
C TYR A 29 -3.22 -0.25 4.51
N LEU A 30 -4.15 0.25 3.71
CA LEU A 30 -4.34 -0.05 2.30
C LEU A 30 -4.32 1.28 1.56
N TRP A 31 -3.58 1.40 0.47
CA TRP A 31 -3.53 2.60 -0.37
C TRP A 31 -3.75 2.19 -1.83
N HIS A 32 -4.51 2.98 -2.57
CA HIS A 32 -4.78 2.79 -4.00
C HIS A 32 -5.09 4.13 -4.67
N GLY A 33 -4.38 4.44 -5.75
CA GLY A 33 -4.47 5.73 -6.43
C GLY A 33 -4.15 6.89 -5.49
N GLU A 34 -5.17 7.64 -5.09
CA GLU A 34 -5.08 8.87 -4.29
C GLU A 34 -5.72 8.74 -2.91
N SER A 35 -6.16 7.54 -2.51
CA SER A 35 -6.82 7.34 -1.22
C SER A 35 -6.52 5.97 -0.63
N GLY A 36 -6.86 5.81 0.64
CA GLY A 36 -6.62 4.59 1.37
C GLY A 36 -7.49 4.42 2.59
N LEU A 37 -7.27 3.30 3.26
CA LEU A 37 -7.92 2.95 4.52
C LEU A 37 -6.86 2.72 5.59
N ARG A 38 -7.10 3.25 6.78
CA ARG A 38 -6.39 2.88 8.00
C ARG A 38 -7.34 2.09 8.90
N VAL A 39 -6.89 0.94 9.37
CA VAL A 39 -7.60 0.12 10.36
C VAL A 39 -6.78 0.10 11.64
N ASP A 40 -7.30 0.70 12.70
CA ASP A 40 -6.78 0.53 14.06
C ASP A 40 -7.09 -0.91 14.50
N THR A 41 -6.06 -1.74 14.64
CA THR A 41 -6.22 -3.18 14.89
C THR A 41 -6.66 -3.49 16.31
N ARG A 42 -6.52 -2.54 17.25
CA ARG A 42 -6.92 -2.70 18.65
C ARG A 42 -8.41 -2.44 18.83
N THR A 43 -8.98 -1.51 18.07
CA THR A 43 -10.38 -1.09 18.19
C THR A 43 -11.25 -1.57 17.03
N GLY A 44 -10.65 -1.98 15.91
CA GLY A 44 -11.35 -2.29 14.67
C GLY A 44 -11.85 -1.05 13.91
N PHE A 45 -11.58 0.16 14.43
CA PHE A 45 -12.04 1.38 13.79
C PHE A 45 -11.32 1.60 12.45
N THR A 46 -12.12 1.87 11.41
CA THR A 46 -11.63 2.11 10.06
C THR A 46 -11.84 3.58 9.69
N SER A 47 -10.80 4.23 9.18
CA SER A 47 -10.85 5.61 8.70
C SER A 47 -10.34 5.72 7.27
N LEU A 48 -10.97 6.59 6.48
CA LEU A 48 -10.47 7.01 5.18
C LEU A 48 -9.20 7.85 5.36
N VAL A 49 -8.20 7.59 4.51
CA VAL A 49 -6.98 8.39 4.39
C VAL A 49 -6.94 8.99 3.00
N THR A 50 -6.86 10.31 2.89
CA THR A 50 -6.72 11.03 1.61
C THR A 50 -5.46 11.88 1.55
N ASP A 51 -4.81 12.12 2.70
CA ASP A 51 -3.54 12.84 2.77
C ASP A 51 -2.38 11.83 2.88
N PRO A 52 -1.57 11.66 1.82
CA PRO A 52 -0.49 10.67 1.81
C PRO A 52 0.62 10.99 2.81
N THR A 53 0.72 12.22 3.33
CA THR A 53 1.71 12.58 4.36
C THR A 53 1.44 11.91 5.71
N THR A 54 0.24 11.36 5.90
CA THR A 54 -0.15 10.63 7.11
C THR A 54 0.15 9.13 7.04
N LEU A 55 0.61 8.64 5.88
CA LEU A 55 0.94 7.23 5.67
C LEU A 55 2.30 6.87 6.30
N PRO A 56 2.48 5.63 6.77
CA PRO A 56 3.73 5.21 7.39
C PRO A 56 4.84 4.98 6.35
N GLU A 57 6.07 5.39 6.70
CA GLU A 57 7.33 5.10 6.01
C GLU A 57 7.79 3.62 6.14
N SER A 58 6.83 2.70 6.29
CA SER A 58 7.07 1.26 6.34
C SER A 58 7.24 0.68 4.94
N LEU A 59 7.68 -0.57 4.85
CA LEU A 59 7.63 -1.30 3.59
C LEU A 59 6.19 -1.67 3.25
N TRP A 60 5.82 -1.41 2.01
CA TRP A 60 4.52 -1.72 1.45
C TRP A 60 4.62 -2.91 0.51
N PHE A 61 3.58 -3.74 0.54
CA PHE A 61 3.49 -4.93 -0.27
C PHE A 61 2.29 -4.81 -1.19
N PRO A 62 2.46 -4.99 -2.52
CA PRO A 62 1.35 -4.93 -3.44
C PRO A 62 0.35 -6.04 -3.10
N THR A 63 -0.93 -5.73 -3.25
CA THR A 63 -1.97 -6.76 -3.22
C THR A 63 -1.96 -7.54 -4.53
N ARG A 64 -2.84 -8.54 -4.66
CA ARG A 64 -3.04 -9.22 -5.95
C ARG A 64 -3.47 -8.24 -7.05
N LEU A 65 -4.28 -7.23 -6.72
CA LEU A 65 -4.66 -6.18 -7.65
C LEU A 65 -3.44 -5.30 -7.97
N GLY A 66 -2.70 -4.85 -6.96
CA GLY A 66 -1.50 -4.05 -7.15
C GLY A 66 -0.44 -4.72 -8.03
N ILE A 67 -0.24 -6.04 -7.89
CA ILE A 67 0.65 -6.82 -8.78
C ILE A 67 0.18 -6.71 -10.23
N ALA A 68 -1.11 -6.94 -10.48
CA ALA A 68 -1.67 -6.84 -11.84
C ALA A 68 -1.63 -5.41 -12.41
N GLU A 69 -1.68 -4.38 -11.57
CA GLU A 69 -1.52 -2.99 -11.98
C GLU A 69 -0.07 -2.67 -12.33
N LEU A 70 0.87 -3.12 -11.50
CA LEU A 70 2.30 -2.97 -11.76
C LEU A 70 2.73 -3.71 -13.04
N ASP A 71 2.20 -4.90 -13.31
CA ASP A 71 2.42 -5.62 -14.59
C ASP A 71 2.04 -4.75 -15.80
N ARG A 72 0.92 -4.02 -15.71
CA ARG A 72 0.45 -3.13 -16.78
C ARG A 72 1.32 -1.88 -16.91
N ILE A 73 1.82 -1.35 -15.79
CA ILE A 73 2.70 -0.17 -15.77
C ILE A 73 4.06 -0.50 -16.40
N HIS A 74 4.62 -1.68 -16.10
CA HIS A 74 5.94 -2.11 -16.57
C HIS A 74 5.92 -2.94 -17.86
N GLY A 75 4.76 -3.11 -18.50
CA GLY A 75 4.65 -3.87 -19.75
C GLY A 75 4.89 -5.39 -19.60
N GLY A 76 4.80 -5.92 -18.37
CA GLY A 76 4.93 -7.35 -18.07
C GLY A 76 6.36 -7.85 -17.86
N GLU A 77 7.36 -6.98 -17.74
CA GLU A 77 8.74 -7.36 -17.42
C GLU A 77 9.04 -7.12 -15.93
N TRP A 78 9.41 -8.20 -15.22
CA TRP A 78 9.97 -8.19 -13.86
C TRP A 78 11.27 -9.00 -13.82
#